data_AF-A0A7X5TN07-F1
#
_entry.id   AF-A0A7X5TN07-F1
#
_cell.length_a   1.000
_cell.length_b   1.000
_cell.length_c   1.000
_cell.angle_alpha   90.00
_cell.angle_beta   90.00
_cell.angle_gamma   90.00
#
_symmetry.space_group_name_H-M   'P 1'
#
loop_
_entity.id
_entity.type
_entity.pdbx_description
1 polymer ?
#
loop_
_entity_poly.entity_id
_entity_poly.type
_entity_poly.pdbx_seq_one_letter_code
_entity_poly.pdbx_strand_id
1 'polypeptide(L)'
;AGYGGNADFTLMNSVGRLASLGGMSLGSLAAFPAFDAMRQALPMVQAVILMAVTIILPLIIVFAVYEYKTVITLTFVMFALNFLTFWWELARWLDSWLLEALYGSDTHSRWNMAGFQNSTDDIIMSFVMGAMFIVLPGLWMGALSWAGIKVGDAVINATKNGSADIQKSGGKGN
;
A
#
# COMPACT_ATOMS: atom_id res chain seq x y z
N ALA A 1 22.93 7.14 -12.93
CA ALA A 1 22.43 7.48 -14.28
C ALA A 1 21.67 8.79 -14.16
N GLY A 2 22.08 9.81 -14.91
CA GLY A 2 21.58 11.17 -14.77
C GLY A 2 20.15 11.32 -15.28
N TYR A 3 19.38 12.17 -14.61
CA TYR A 3 18.17 12.75 -15.16
C TYR A 3 18.49 14.16 -15.62
N GLY A 4 18.60 14.30 -16.94
CA GLY A 4 18.82 15.55 -17.63
C GLY A 4 17.58 16.44 -17.58
N GLY A 5 17.78 17.66 -17.10
CA GLY A 5 16.92 18.80 -17.33
C GLY A 5 17.83 20.02 -17.34
N ASN A 6 17.95 20.68 -18.48
CA ASN A 6 18.89 21.75 -18.81
C ASN A 6 19.35 22.59 -17.60
N ALA A 7 20.66 22.61 -17.37
CA ALA A 7 21.34 23.52 -16.46
C ALA A 7 21.52 24.93 -17.09
N ASP A 8 20.54 25.40 -17.86
CA ASP A 8 20.54 26.77 -18.40
C ASP A 8 19.87 27.72 -17.40
N PHE A 9 20.61 28.75 -16.99
CA PHE A 9 20.20 29.84 -16.08
C PHE A 9 19.21 30.83 -16.72
N THR A 10 18.18 30.33 -17.41
CA THR A 10 17.12 31.17 -17.97
C THR A 10 16.11 31.54 -16.88
N LEU A 11 15.72 32.83 -16.82
CA LEU A 11 14.73 33.38 -15.87
C LEU A 11 13.44 32.56 -15.76
N MET A 12 13.07 31.85 -16.83
CA MET A 12 11.90 30.98 -16.89
C MET A 12 12.05 29.69 -16.07
N ASN A 13 13.27 29.15 -15.95
CA ASN A 13 13.56 27.99 -15.08
C ASN A 13 13.63 28.41 -13.61
N SER A 14 14.15 29.60 -13.30
CA SER A 14 14.13 30.12 -11.93
C SER A 14 12.72 30.51 -11.49
N VAL A 15 11.91 31.13 -12.35
CA VAL A 15 10.48 31.38 -12.07
C VAL A 15 9.68 30.08 -12.01
N GLY A 16 9.96 29.10 -12.87
CA GLY A 16 9.33 27.76 -12.80
C GLY A 16 9.64 27.06 -11.47
N ARG A 17 10.89 27.15 -10.99
CA ARG A 17 11.29 26.66 -9.67
C ARG A 17 10.67 27.47 -8.53
N LEU A 18 10.54 28.79 -8.66
CA LEU A 18 9.96 29.65 -7.62
C LEU A 18 8.43 29.50 -7.56
N ALA A 19 7.77 29.29 -8.69
CA ALA A 19 6.35 28.98 -8.79
C ALA A 19 6.07 27.55 -8.32
N SER A 20 6.96 26.59 -8.59
CA SER A 20 6.87 25.25 -7.99
C SER A 20 7.11 25.30 -6.48
N LEU A 21 8.06 26.10 -6.00
CA LEU A 21 8.29 26.33 -4.57
C LEU A 21 7.13 27.10 -3.91
N GLY A 22 6.51 28.05 -4.61
CA GLY A 22 5.32 28.78 -4.16
C GLY A 22 4.06 27.90 -4.09
N GLY A 23 3.85 27.06 -5.10
CA GLY A 23 2.77 26.08 -5.12
C GLY A 23 2.97 24.96 -4.09
N MET A 24 4.21 24.49 -3.91
CA MET A 24 4.57 23.49 -2.91
C MET A 24 4.55 24.06 -1.49
N SER A 25 4.93 25.32 -1.25
CA SER A 25 4.89 25.95 0.09
C SER A 25 3.47 26.25 0.58
N LEU A 26 2.53 26.59 -0.30
CA LEU A 26 1.12 26.70 0.06
C LEU A 26 0.47 25.33 0.27
N GLY A 27 0.86 24.33 -0.54
CA GLY A 27 0.39 22.95 -0.37
C GLY A 27 0.97 22.25 0.87
N SER A 28 2.21 22.56 1.24
CA SER A 28 2.93 21.86 2.31
C SER A 28 2.45 22.23 3.71
N LEU A 29 1.98 23.47 3.93
CA LEU A 29 1.39 23.89 5.19
C LEU A 29 0.16 23.05 5.59
N ALA A 30 -0.56 22.47 4.62
CA ALA A 30 -1.70 21.59 4.85
C ALA A 30 -1.38 20.09 4.66
N ALA A 31 -0.44 19.76 3.75
CA ALA A 31 -0.12 18.37 3.43
C ALA A 31 0.71 17.69 4.52
N PHE A 32 1.65 18.40 5.18
CA PHE A 32 2.46 17.81 6.25
C PHE A 32 1.62 17.35 7.46
N PRO A 33 0.69 18.17 8.00
CA PRO A 33 -0.23 17.70 9.04
C PRO A 33 -1.12 16.53 8.59
N ALA A 34 -1.52 16.51 7.32
CA ALA A 34 -2.38 15.47 6.78
C ALA A 34 -1.69 14.10 6.71
N PHE A 35 -0.40 14.04 6.34
CA PHE A 35 0.35 12.79 6.32
C PHE A 35 0.61 12.24 7.73
N ASP A 36 0.89 13.10 8.69
CA ASP A 36 1.08 12.67 10.09
C ASP A 36 -0.24 12.16 10.69
N ALA A 37 -1.34 12.89 10.45
CA ALA A 37 -2.68 12.45 10.85
C ALA A 37 -3.06 11.12 10.18
N MET A 38 -2.75 10.93 8.89
CA MET A 38 -2.99 9.69 8.18
C MET A 38 -2.21 8.52 8.82
N ARG A 39 -0.91 8.70 9.08
CA ARG A 39 -0.08 7.64 9.69
C ARG A 39 -0.62 7.21 11.05
N GLN A 40 -1.08 8.16 11.87
CA GLN A 40 -1.70 7.87 13.17
C GLN A 40 -3.08 7.22 13.03
N ALA A 41 -3.83 7.57 11.98
CA ALA A 41 -5.16 7.04 11.74
C ALA A 41 -5.18 5.63 11.13
N LEU A 42 -4.10 5.17 10.46
CA LEU A 42 -4.07 3.86 9.78
C LEU A 42 -4.47 2.68 10.68
N PRO A 43 -3.93 2.50 11.90
CA PRO A 43 -4.34 1.42 12.79
C PRO A 43 -5.80 1.57 13.25
N MET A 44 -6.27 2.80 13.44
CA MET A 44 -7.66 3.06 13.84
C MET A 44 -8.63 2.69 12.72
N VAL A 45 -8.32 3.06 11.48
CA VAL A 45 -9.11 2.73 10.29
C VAL A 45 -9.18 1.22 10.10
N GLN A 46 -8.09 0.50 10.33
CA GLN A 46 -8.10 -0.97 10.27
C GLN A 46 -9.07 -1.60 11.25
N ALA A 47 -9.08 -1.12 12.50
CA ALA A 47 -9.97 -1.62 13.52
C ALA A 47 -11.44 -1.44 13.11
N VAL A 48 -11.78 -0.27 12.56
CA VAL A 48 -13.12 0.01 12.03
C VAL A 48 -13.46 -0.89 10.85
N ILE A 49 -12.53 -1.13 9.93
CA ILE A 49 -12.74 -2.03 8.78
C ILE A 49 -12.95 -3.47 9.27
N LEU A 50 -12.12 -3.97 10.18
CA LEU A 50 -12.26 -5.32 10.73
C LEU A 50 -13.58 -5.48 11.49
N MET A 51 -14.00 -4.46 12.24
CA MET A 51 -15.31 -4.43 12.89
C MET A 51 -16.44 -4.53 11.86
N ALA A 52 -16.41 -3.69 10.82
CA ALA A 52 -17.41 -3.67 9.77
C ALA A 52 -17.50 -5.02 9.04
N VAL A 53 -16.36 -5.59 8.64
CA VAL A 53 -16.28 -6.89 7.95
C VAL A 53 -16.80 -8.01 8.83
N THR A 54 -16.46 -8.02 10.12
CA THR A 54 -16.92 -9.06 11.06
C THR A 54 -18.43 -9.02 11.27
N ILE A 55 -19.04 -7.82 11.28
CA ILE A 55 -20.50 -7.65 11.43
C ILE A 55 -21.26 -8.16 10.20
N ILE A 56 -20.73 -7.91 8.99
CA ILE A 56 -21.38 -8.36 7.74
C ILE A 56 -21.08 -9.82 7.39
N LEU A 57 -20.03 -10.42 7.97
CA LEU A 57 -19.62 -11.80 7.75
C LEU A 57 -20.77 -12.82 7.84
N PRO A 58 -21.58 -12.85 8.91
CA PRO A 58 -22.69 -13.81 9.00
C PRO A 58 -23.73 -13.61 7.90
N LEU A 59 -24.04 -12.37 7.51
CA LEU A 59 -24.98 -12.08 6.42
C LEU A 59 -24.49 -12.66 5.10
N ILE A 60 -23.19 -12.49 4.79
CA ILE A 60 -22.61 -13.00 3.54
C ILE A 60 -22.68 -14.53 3.48
N ILE A 61 -22.37 -15.22 4.59
CA ILE A 61 -22.41 -16.69 4.63
C ILE A 61 -23.84 -17.22 4.44
N VAL A 62 -24.83 -16.56 5.04
CA VAL A 62 -26.26 -16.93 4.88
C VAL A 62 -26.70 -16.74 3.43
N PHE A 63 -26.38 -15.60 2.81
CA PHE A 63 -26.72 -15.36 1.40
C PHE A 63 -25.98 -16.29 0.42
N ALA A 64 -24.77 -16.72 0.80
CA ALA A 64 -23.98 -17.69 0.03
C ALA A 64 -24.37 -19.15 0.28
N VAL A 65 -25.43 -19.42 1.07
CA VAL A 65 -25.90 -20.78 1.39
C VAL A 65 -24.76 -21.67 1.89
N TYR A 66 -23.85 -21.12 2.70
CA TYR A 66 -22.68 -21.82 3.24
C TYR A 66 -21.76 -22.47 2.17
N GLU A 67 -21.68 -21.89 0.97
CA GLU A 67 -20.78 -22.39 -0.07
C GLU A 67 -19.31 -22.36 0.41
N TYR A 68 -18.63 -23.51 0.34
CA TYR A 68 -17.23 -23.65 0.75
C TYR A 68 -16.30 -22.62 0.09
N LYS A 69 -16.53 -22.35 -1.19
CA LYS A 69 -15.76 -21.36 -1.95
C LYS A 69 -15.84 -19.98 -1.29
N THR A 70 -17.03 -19.57 -0.85
CA THR A 70 -17.27 -18.28 -0.21
C THR A 70 -16.66 -18.23 1.19
N VAL A 71 -16.74 -19.30 1.98
CA VAL A 71 -16.11 -19.36 3.30
C VAL A 71 -14.58 -19.24 3.21
N ILE A 72 -13.97 -19.92 2.23
CA ILE A 72 -12.52 -19.86 1.97
C ILE A 72 -12.11 -18.44 1.56
N THR A 73 -12.85 -17.80 0.64
CA THR A 73 -12.51 -16.44 0.21
C THR A 73 -12.64 -15.43 1.35
N LEU A 74 -13.68 -15.51 2.20
CA LEU A 74 -13.80 -14.64 3.37
C LEU A 74 -12.67 -14.85 4.37
N THR A 75 -12.23 -16.08 4.59
CA THR A 75 -11.10 -16.37 5.48
C THR A 75 -9.82 -15.75 4.95
N PHE A 76 -9.61 -15.80 3.62
CA PHE A 76 -8.50 -15.11 2.97
C PHE A 76 -8.58 -13.59 3.10
N VAL A 77 -9.77 -13.00 2.98
CA VAL A 77 -9.98 -11.56 3.18
C VAL A 77 -9.67 -11.16 4.63
N MET A 78 -10.16 -11.93 5.61
CA MET A 78 -9.86 -11.68 7.03
C MET A 78 -8.36 -11.79 7.32
N PHE A 79 -7.68 -12.78 6.75
CA PHE A 79 -6.24 -12.91 6.83
C PHE A 79 -5.52 -11.70 6.20
N ALA A 80 -5.93 -11.29 5.00
CA ALA A 80 -5.37 -10.14 4.29
C ALA A 80 -5.44 -8.87 5.11
N LEU A 81 -6.63 -8.59 5.68
CA LEU A 81 -6.90 -7.41 6.49
C LEU A 81 -6.14 -7.41 7.81
N ASN A 82 -6.00 -8.56 8.47
CA ASN A 82 -5.20 -8.67 9.69
C ASN A 82 -3.72 -8.40 9.41
N PHE A 83 -3.20 -8.84 8.27
CA PHE A 83 -1.79 -8.67 7.90
C PHE A 83 -1.42 -7.24 7.49
N LEU A 84 -2.38 -6.33 7.35
CA LEU A 84 -2.09 -4.91 7.06
C LEU A 84 -1.26 -4.24 8.17
N THR A 85 -1.45 -4.63 9.44
CA THR A 85 -0.64 -4.10 10.56
C THR A 85 0.85 -4.31 10.31
N PHE A 86 1.22 -5.52 9.89
CA PHE A 86 2.60 -5.88 9.60
C PHE A 86 3.23 -4.95 8.55
N TRP A 87 2.50 -4.63 7.49
CA TRP A 87 3.02 -3.73 6.44
C TRP A 87 3.20 -2.29 6.94
N TRP A 88 2.34 -1.81 7.83
CA TRP A 88 2.51 -0.49 8.45
C TRP A 88 3.64 -0.47 9.48
N GLU A 89 3.86 -1.56 10.22
CA GLU A 89 5.04 -1.71 11.08
C GLU A 89 6.32 -1.75 10.26
N LEU A 90 6.33 -2.48 9.14
CA LEU A 90 7.44 -2.53 8.20
C LEU A 90 7.72 -1.14 7.64
N ALA A 91 6.69 -0.39 7.24
CA ALA A 91 6.84 0.98 6.77
C ALA A 91 7.49 1.89 7.84
N ARG A 92 7.04 1.81 9.11
CA ARG A 92 7.65 2.55 10.23
C ARG A 92 9.08 2.12 10.52
N TRP A 93 9.37 0.85 10.40
CA TRP A 93 10.71 0.32 10.57
C TRP A 93 11.65 0.79 9.46
N LEU A 94 11.21 0.72 8.19
CA LEU A 94 11.99 1.17 7.05
C LEU A 94 12.27 2.67 7.14
N ASP A 95 11.28 3.47 7.57
CA ASP A 95 11.47 4.91 7.81
C ASP A 95 12.61 5.19 8.80
N SER A 96 12.62 4.46 9.92
CA SER A 96 13.65 4.59 10.96
C SER A 96 15.05 4.13 10.50
N TRP A 97 15.13 3.08 9.68
CA TRP A 97 16.39 2.46 9.26
C TRP A 97 16.97 3.02 7.95
N LEU A 98 16.13 3.49 7.04
CA LEU A 98 16.56 4.05 5.76
C LEU A 98 17.30 5.37 5.98
N LEU A 99 16.82 6.21 6.91
CA LEU A 99 17.51 7.45 7.28
C LEU A 99 18.89 7.19 7.90
N GLU A 100 19.01 6.19 8.77
CA GLU A 100 20.31 5.78 9.35
C GLU A 100 21.26 5.24 8.27
N ALA A 101 20.77 4.37 7.38
CA ALA A 101 21.58 3.79 6.31
C ALA A 101 22.00 4.81 5.23
N LEU A 102 21.21 5.86 5.00
CA LEU A 102 21.46 6.88 3.97
C LEU A 102 22.24 8.09 4.50
N TYR A 103 22.09 8.46 5.78
CA TYR A 103 22.71 9.63 6.41
C TYR A 103 23.73 9.32 7.52
N GLY A 104 24.00 8.05 7.83
CA GLY A 104 24.96 7.62 8.86
C GLY A 104 26.45 7.84 8.55
N SER A 105 26.80 8.77 7.66
CA SER A 105 28.20 9.19 7.44
C SER A 105 28.42 10.63 7.89
N ASP A 106 29.49 10.85 8.66
CA ASP A 106 29.88 12.05 9.44
C ASP A 106 30.02 13.41 8.69
N THR A 107 29.27 13.69 7.62
CA THR A 107 29.51 14.88 6.77
C THR A 107 28.44 15.98 6.87
N HIS A 108 27.43 15.85 7.73
CA HIS A 108 26.36 16.85 7.85
C HIS A 108 26.33 17.55 9.21
N SER A 109 27.19 18.56 9.36
CA SER A 109 27.16 19.48 10.50
C SER A 109 25.85 20.29 10.49
N ARG A 110 25.19 20.36 11.64
CA ARG A 110 23.89 21.03 11.89
C ARG A 110 23.92 22.57 11.76
N TRP A 111 24.97 23.14 11.18
CA TRP A 111 25.14 24.57 11.02
C TRP A 111 25.61 24.92 9.60
N ASN A 112 24.71 24.78 8.62
CA ASN A 112 24.91 25.38 7.31
C ASN A 112 23.66 26.17 6.92
N MET A 113 23.89 27.41 6.50
CA MET A 113 22.92 28.40 6.03
C MET A 113 22.37 28.00 4.65
N ALA A 114 21.80 26.80 4.55
CA ALA A 114 21.19 26.21 3.36
C ALA A 114 19.71 25.88 3.58
N GLY A 115 19.04 26.59 4.50
CA GLY A 115 17.63 26.39 4.88
C GLY A 115 16.63 26.46 3.72
N PHE A 116 17.03 27.01 2.56
CA PHE A 116 16.22 27.01 1.34
C PHE A 116 16.46 25.80 0.43
N GLN A 117 17.66 25.20 0.45
CA GLN A 117 17.96 23.97 -0.29
C GLN A 117 17.34 22.75 0.41
N ASN A 118 17.33 22.78 1.76
CA ASN A 118 16.77 21.74 2.60
C ASN A 118 15.25 21.59 2.48
N SER A 119 14.52 22.65 2.07
CA SER A 119 13.05 22.62 2.00
C SER A 119 12.52 21.71 0.89
N THR A 120 13.25 21.57 -0.23
CA THR A 120 12.82 20.69 -1.34
C THR A 120 13.06 19.22 -1.01
N ASP A 121 14.22 18.90 -0.43
CA ASP A 121 14.56 17.54 -0.05
C ASP A 121 13.68 17.03 1.11
N ASP A 122 13.29 17.91 2.04
CA ASP A 122 12.39 17.59 3.17
C ASP A 122 10.93 17.33 2.70
N ILE A 123 10.45 18.07 1.69
CA ILE A 123 9.14 17.83 1.05
C ILE A 123 9.14 16.50 0.29
N ILE A 124 10.19 16.22 -0.49
CA ILE A 124 10.30 14.97 -1.25
C ILE A 124 10.42 13.77 -0.30
N MET A 125 11.22 13.88 0.76
CA MET A 125 11.37 12.84 1.78
C MET A 125 10.04 12.53 2.47
N SER A 126 9.28 13.55 2.88
CA SER A 126 7.98 13.35 3.53
C SER A 126 6.93 12.71 2.60
N PHE A 127 6.96 13.04 1.31
CA PHE A 127 6.09 12.40 0.32
C PHE A 127 6.45 10.92 0.12
N VAL A 128 7.74 10.61 0.02
CA VAL A 128 8.23 9.22 -0.10
C VAL A 128 7.87 8.42 1.15
N MET A 129 8.14 8.97 2.34
CA MET A 129 7.77 8.34 3.61
C MET A 129 6.24 8.12 3.69
N GLY A 130 5.42 9.10 3.30
CA GLY A 130 3.97 9.00 3.32
C GLY A 130 3.42 7.98 2.31
N ALA A 131 4.02 7.92 1.12
CA ALA A 131 3.64 6.99 0.07
C ALA A 131 3.88 5.53 0.47
N MET A 132 4.95 5.24 1.22
CA MET A 132 5.26 3.88 1.67
C MET A 132 4.14 3.24 2.50
N PHE A 133 3.42 4.03 3.30
CA PHE A 133 2.28 3.57 4.10
C PHE A 133 1.05 3.17 3.28
N ILE A 134 0.99 3.58 2.00
CA ILE A 134 -0.12 3.26 1.09
C ILE A 134 0.35 2.21 0.06
N VAL A 135 1.55 2.38 -0.49
CA VAL A 135 2.10 1.53 -1.55
C VAL A 135 2.41 0.13 -1.03
N LEU A 136 3.03 -0.03 0.13
CA LEU A 136 3.40 -1.35 0.64
C LEU A 136 2.16 -2.21 0.98
N PRO A 137 1.16 -1.71 1.72
CA PRO A 137 -0.08 -2.47 1.92
C PRO A 137 -0.89 -2.61 0.63
N GLY A 138 -0.83 -1.63 -0.28
CA GLY A 138 -1.47 -1.71 -1.60
C GLY A 138 -0.90 -2.83 -2.46
N LEU A 139 0.43 -3.02 -2.45
CA LEU A 139 1.10 -4.13 -3.12
C LEU A 139 0.66 -5.48 -2.56
N TRP A 140 0.54 -5.60 -1.24
CA TRP A 140 0.02 -6.79 -0.58
C TRP A 140 -1.41 -7.12 -1.02
N MET A 141 -2.31 -6.14 -0.95
CA MET A 141 -3.71 -6.32 -1.34
C MET A 141 -3.84 -6.64 -2.84
N GLY A 142 -3.02 -6.00 -3.69
CA GLY A 142 -2.96 -6.29 -5.12
C GLY A 142 -2.46 -7.69 -5.44
N ALA A 143 -1.38 -8.12 -4.77
CA ALA A 143 -0.81 -9.46 -4.93
C ALA A 143 -1.81 -10.54 -4.49
N LEU A 144 -2.50 -10.34 -3.36
CA LEU A 144 -3.55 -11.26 -2.89
C LEU A 144 -4.75 -11.29 -3.82
N SER A 145 -5.15 -10.15 -4.41
CA SER A 145 -6.22 -10.11 -5.39
C SER A 145 -5.86 -10.95 -6.63
N TRP A 146 -4.62 -10.85 -7.12
CA TRP A 146 -4.14 -11.65 -8.24
C TRP A 146 -4.01 -13.15 -7.91
N ALA A 147 -3.49 -13.47 -6.72
CA ALA A 147 -3.39 -14.84 -6.23
C ALA A 147 -4.77 -15.48 -6.04
N GLY A 148 -5.73 -14.72 -5.49
CA GLY A 148 -7.11 -15.17 -5.29
C GLY A 148 -7.81 -15.55 -6.59
N ILE A 149 -7.60 -14.78 -7.68
CA ILE A 149 -8.14 -15.11 -9.01
C ILE A 149 -7.57 -16.46 -9.50
N LYS A 150 -6.25 -16.64 -9.41
CA LYS A 150 -5.59 -17.88 -9.87
C LYS A 150 -5.97 -19.11 -9.06
N VAL A 151 -6.05 -18.99 -7.74
CA VAL A 151 -6.51 -20.09 -6.86
C VAL A 151 -7.98 -20.40 -7.14
N GLY A 152 -8.81 -19.36 -7.36
CA GLY A 152 -10.21 -19.52 -7.76
C GLY A 152 -10.37 -20.33 -9.04
N ASP A 153 -9.59 -20.00 -10.09
CA ASP A 153 -9.61 -20.74 -11.36
C ASP A 153 -9.14 -22.19 -11.19
N ALA A 154 -8.08 -22.42 -10.41
CA ALA A 154 -7.56 -23.76 -10.14
C ALA A 154 -8.59 -24.65 -9.42
N VAL A 155 -9.29 -24.13 -8.40
CA VAL A 155 -10.31 -24.86 -7.65
C VAL A 155 -11.54 -25.16 -8.53
N ILE A 156 -11.98 -24.21 -9.35
CA ILE A 156 -13.09 -24.43 -10.30
C ILE A 156 -12.73 -25.56 -11.28
N ASN A 157 -11.52 -25.53 -11.83
CA ASN A 157 -11.07 -26.54 -12.78
C ASN A 157 -10.91 -27.92 -12.13
N ALA A 158 -10.38 -27.98 -10.90
CA ALA A 158 -10.28 -29.23 -10.13
C ALA A 158 -11.67 -29.82 -9.80
N THR A 159 -12.64 -28.98 -9.43
CA THR A 159 -14.00 -29.42 -9.11
C THR A 159 -14.73 -29.91 -10.37
N LYS A 160 -14.59 -29.20 -11.49
CA LYS A 160 -15.12 -29.64 -12.79
C LYS A 160 -14.51 -30.98 -13.22
N ASN A 161 -13.20 -31.14 -13.11
CA ASN A 161 -12.53 -32.39 -13.48
C ASN A 161 -12.91 -33.55 -12.54
N GLY A 162 -12.97 -33.32 -11.24
CA GLY A 162 -13.40 -34.32 -10.26
C GLY A 162 -14.86 -34.74 -10.45
N SER A 163 -15.76 -33.79 -10.71
CA SER A 163 -17.17 -34.10 -11.03
C SER A 163 -17.32 -34.85 -12.37
N ALA A 164 -16.50 -34.51 -13.37
CA ALA A 164 -16.48 -35.20 -14.65
C ALA A 164 -15.94 -36.64 -14.55
N ASP A 165 -14.94 -36.89 -13.69
CA ASP A 165 -14.43 -38.24 -13.44
C ASP A 165 -15.45 -39.11 -12.69
N ILE A 166 -16.18 -38.53 -11.73
CA ILE A 166 -17.29 -39.21 -11.03
C ILE A 166 -18.44 -39.54 -12.00
N GLN A 167 -18.75 -38.62 -12.93
CA GLN A 167 -19.81 -38.82 -13.92
C GLN A 167 -19.41 -39.89 -14.96
N LYS A 168 -18.14 -39.94 -15.35
CA LYS A 168 -17.58 -40.99 -16.23
C LYS A 168 -17.48 -42.35 -15.53
N SER A 169 -17.23 -42.41 -14.22
CA SER A 169 -17.25 -43.67 -13.47
C SER A 169 -18.68 -44.17 -13.25
N GLY A 170 -19.65 -43.28 -13.04
CA GLY A 170 -21.07 -43.65 -12.94
C GLY A 170 -21.68 -44.10 -14.27
N GLY A 171 -21.30 -43.48 -15.39
CA GLY A 171 -21.79 -43.84 -16.72
C GLY A 171 -21.22 -45.15 -17.29
N LYS A 172 -20.15 -45.71 -16.70
CA LYS A 172 -19.61 -47.05 -17.03
C LYS A 172 -20.22 -48.18 -16.18
N GLY A 173 -21.11 -47.85 -15.24
CA GLY A 173 -21.78 -48.79 -14.35
C GLY A 173 -23.17 -49.25 -14.81
N ASN A 174 -23.63 -48.82 -16.00
CA ASN A 174 -24.84 -49.30 -16.67
C ASN A 174 -24.49 -49.91 -18.02
#